data_AF-A0A150RG24-F1
#
_entry.id   AF-A0A150RG24-F1
#
_cell.length_a   1.000
_cell.length_b   1.000
_cell.length_c   1.000
_cell.angle_alpha   90.00
_cell.angle_beta   90.00
_cell.angle_gamma   90.00
#
_symmetry.space_group_name_H-M   'P 1'
#
loop_
_entity.id
_entity.type
_entity.pdbx_description
1 polymer ?
#
loop_
_entity_poly.entity_id
_entity_poly.type
_entity_poly.pdbx_seq_one_letter_code
_entity_poly.pdbx_strand_id
1 'polypeptide(L)'
;EDPSALMLPFIDRALAGGVRRLVLLSASVVPEGGPGLGLVHRALRERAPEWAVLQPSWFMQNFVVAHNFRLAGILGPGEITTATGGGRVAFIDADDIAEVAARALLDSAPHNAAHVITGPEALSYDDVAAILSEVAGRAIRHVRADEAAARAHLVQAGVPAPYAALLVRLDLAIRDGAEDRVTDTVQRVTGRAPRAFRDFARAHAHVFHALHEIDEPRRARRDGAVA
;
A
#
# COMPACT_ATOMS: atom_id res chain seq x y z
N GLU A 1 -5.48 18.57 2.92
CA GLU A 1 -4.97 19.74 2.17
C GLU A 1 -4.51 19.25 0.79
N ASP A 2 -4.56 20.12 -0.21
CA ASP A 2 -4.07 19.80 -1.56
C ASP A 2 -2.53 19.80 -1.57
N PRO A 3 -1.86 18.66 -1.85
CA PRO A 3 -0.40 18.59 -1.83
C PRO A 3 0.27 19.51 -2.85
N SER A 4 -0.40 19.84 -3.96
CA SER A 4 0.17 20.69 -5.01
C SER A 4 0.46 22.11 -4.52
N ALA A 5 -0.35 22.63 -3.59
CA ALA A 5 -0.18 23.97 -3.04
C ALA A 5 1.13 24.13 -2.25
N LEU A 6 1.62 23.05 -1.63
CA LEU A 6 2.87 23.03 -0.89
C LEU A 6 4.06 22.62 -1.76
N MET A 7 3.87 21.63 -2.64
CA MET A 7 4.97 21.03 -3.40
C MET A 7 5.43 21.91 -4.56
N LEU A 8 4.53 22.57 -5.28
CA LEU A 8 4.92 23.39 -6.43
C LEU A 8 5.85 24.56 -6.05
N PRO A 9 5.57 25.37 -5.00
CA PRO A 9 6.50 26.41 -4.56
C PRO A 9 7.84 25.85 -4.06
N PHE A 10 7.85 24.65 -3.49
CA PHE A 10 9.08 23.97 -3.08
C PHE A 10 9.93 23.57 -4.29
N ILE A 11 9.31 22.98 -5.32
CA ILE A 11 9.96 22.60 -6.58
C ILE A 11 10.57 23.83 -7.25
N ASP A 12 9.80 24.92 -7.38
CA ASP A 12 10.28 26.14 -8.04
C ASP A 12 11.49 26.73 -7.30
N ARG A 13 11.48 26.72 -5.95
CA ARG A 13 12.64 27.12 -5.14
C ARG A 13 13.84 26.19 -5.30
N ALA A 14 13.63 24.88 -5.33
CA ALA A 14 14.70 23.91 -5.49
C ALA A 14 15.40 24.09 -6.85
N LEU A 15 14.62 24.24 -7.93
CA LEU A 15 15.15 24.48 -9.27
C LEU A 15 15.91 25.81 -9.35
N ALA A 16 15.37 26.89 -8.78
CA ALA A 16 16.06 28.18 -8.69
C ALA A 16 17.37 28.11 -7.87
N GLY A 17 17.43 27.20 -6.89
CA GLY A 17 18.63 26.90 -6.10
C GLY A 17 19.64 25.98 -6.80
N GLY A 18 19.39 25.59 -8.05
CA GLY A 18 20.30 24.75 -8.85
C GLY A 18 20.10 23.24 -8.67
N VAL A 19 19.07 22.80 -7.95
CA VAL A 19 18.69 21.38 -7.95
C VAL A 19 18.23 21.00 -9.36
N ARG A 20 18.81 19.92 -9.91
CA ARG A 20 18.48 19.45 -11.27
C ARG A 20 17.59 18.21 -11.28
N ARG A 21 17.74 17.36 -10.26
CA ARG A 21 17.11 16.05 -10.17
C ARG A 21 16.04 16.02 -9.08
N LEU A 22 14.82 15.68 -9.48
CA LEU A 22 13.66 15.60 -8.59
C LEU A 22 12.95 14.26 -8.78
N VAL A 23 12.72 13.54 -7.68
CA VAL A 23 11.97 12.27 -7.67
C VAL A 23 10.72 12.44 -6.81
N LEU A 24 9.54 12.23 -7.42
CA LEU A 24 8.25 12.36 -6.75
C LEU A 24 7.69 10.99 -6.38
N LEU A 25 7.37 10.77 -5.11
CA LEU A 25 6.50 9.67 -4.71
C LEU A 25 5.04 10.07 -4.92
N SER A 26 4.38 9.40 -5.85
CA SER A 26 2.97 9.56 -6.23
C SER A 26 2.20 8.24 -5.97
N ALA A 27 1.18 7.93 -6.78
CA ALA A 27 0.46 6.66 -6.73
C ALA A 27 -0.01 6.23 -8.13
N SER A 28 -0.19 4.92 -8.33
CA SER A 28 -0.64 4.31 -9.59
C SER A 28 -1.99 4.82 -10.11
N VAL A 29 -2.85 5.27 -9.18
CA VAL A 29 -4.18 5.82 -9.46
C VAL A 29 -4.17 7.31 -9.82
N VAL A 30 -3.04 7.99 -9.68
CA VAL A 30 -2.94 9.44 -9.93
C VAL A 30 -2.39 9.67 -11.33
N PRO A 31 -3.22 10.06 -12.31
CA PRO A 31 -2.74 10.39 -13.65
C PRO A 31 -1.98 11.72 -13.66
N GLU A 32 -1.07 11.87 -14.61
CA GLU A 32 -0.43 13.16 -14.91
C GLU A 32 -1.49 14.23 -15.21
N GLY A 33 -1.37 15.39 -14.58
CA GLY A 33 -2.32 16.49 -14.74
C GLY A 33 -3.63 16.37 -13.97
N GLY A 34 -3.86 15.25 -13.28
CA GLY A 34 -4.93 15.15 -12.29
C GLY A 34 -4.72 16.06 -11.08
N PRO A 35 -5.69 16.21 -10.17
CA PRO A 35 -5.55 17.08 -9.00
C PRO A 35 -4.41 16.65 -8.07
N GLY A 36 -3.91 17.58 -7.26
CA GLY A 36 -2.84 17.32 -6.28
C GLY A 36 -1.55 16.80 -6.92
N LEU A 37 -1.19 15.55 -6.63
CA LEU A 37 0.04 14.94 -7.11
C LEU A 37 0.10 14.82 -8.65
N GLY A 38 -1.03 14.82 -9.35
CA GLY A 38 -1.05 14.85 -10.82
C GLY A 38 -0.54 16.18 -11.40
N LEU A 39 -0.88 17.31 -10.76
CA LEU A 39 -0.37 18.63 -11.12
C LEU A 39 1.12 18.71 -10.84
N VAL A 40 1.56 18.14 -9.71
CA VAL A 40 2.98 18.07 -9.34
C VAL A 40 3.76 17.20 -10.34
N HIS A 41 3.21 16.06 -10.76
CA HIS A 41 3.78 15.22 -11.82
C HIS A 41 4.00 16.03 -13.10
N ARG A 42 2.96 16.68 -13.63
CA ARG A 42 3.08 17.50 -14.86
C ARG A 42 4.17 18.56 -14.70
N ALA A 43 4.18 19.27 -13.57
CA ALA A 43 5.17 20.30 -13.29
C ALA A 43 6.61 19.75 -13.26
N LEU A 44 6.84 18.57 -12.68
CA LEU A 44 8.15 17.92 -12.72
C LEU A 44 8.61 17.65 -14.15
N ARG A 45 7.73 17.03 -14.96
CA ARG A 45 8.05 16.70 -16.35
C ARG A 45 8.35 17.94 -17.19
N GLU A 46 7.62 19.03 -16.98
CA GLU A 46 7.76 20.27 -17.76
C GLU A 46 8.94 21.15 -17.30
N ARG A 47 9.28 21.13 -16.00
CA ARG A 47 10.19 22.13 -15.40
C ARG A 47 11.53 21.55 -14.95
N ALA A 48 11.56 20.29 -14.52
CA ALA A 48 12.77 19.69 -13.96
C ALA A 48 13.63 19.10 -15.09
N PRO A 49 14.93 19.45 -15.17
CA PRO A 49 15.83 18.88 -16.18
C PRO A 49 15.96 17.35 -16.09
N GLU A 50 15.90 16.83 -14.86
CA GLU A 50 15.99 15.42 -14.56
C GLU A 50 14.86 15.05 -13.59
N TRP A 51 13.99 14.15 -14.01
CA TRP A 51 12.80 13.82 -13.21
C TRP A 51 12.50 12.33 -13.18
N ALA A 52 11.86 11.90 -12.11
CA ALA A 52 11.15 10.64 -12.07
C ALA A 52 9.89 10.77 -11.21
N VAL A 53 8.83 10.08 -11.58
CA VAL A 53 7.61 9.99 -10.78
C VAL A 53 7.38 8.53 -10.45
N LEU A 54 7.41 8.18 -9.17
CA LEU A 54 7.15 6.83 -8.68
C LEU A 54 5.65 6.70 -8.42
N GLN A 55 5.01 5.75 -9.09
CA GLN A 55 3.58 5.49 -9.00
C GLN A 55 3.37 4.08 -8.45
N PRO A 56 3.66 3.85 -7.16
CA PRO A 56 3.43 2.57 -6.53
C PRO A 56 1.95 2.19 -6.54
N SER A 57 1.69 0.89 -6.63
CA SER A 57 0.40 0.27 -6.29
C SER A 57 0.22 0.24 -4.76
N TRP A 58 -0.64 -0.65 -4.24
CA TRP A 58 -1.01 -0.68 -2.83
C TRP A 58 0.10 -1.27 -1.98
N PHE A 59 0.40 -0.60 -0.87
CA PHE A 59 1.52 -0.97 -0.02
C PHE A 59 1.21 -2.23 0.79
N MET A 60 2.15 -3.18 0.81
CA MET A 60 2.08 -4.35 1.70
C MET A 60 2.10 -3.94 3.19
N GLN A 61 2.73 -2.81 3.50
CA GLN A 61 2.79 -2.23 4.85
C GLN A 61 1.41 -1.97 5.46
N ASN A 62 0.36 -1.82 4.64
CA ASN A 62 -1.01 -1.68 5.12
C ASN A 62 -1.49 -2.87 5.97
N PHE A 63 -0.83 -4.02 5.90
CA PHE A 63 -1.18 -5.22 6.65
C PHE A 63 -0.38 -5.39 7.96
N VAL A 64 0.68 -4.62 8.19
CA VAL A 64 1.60 -4.84 9.33
C VAL A 64 1.87 -3.58 10.16
N VAL A 65 1.54 -2.39 9.66
CA VAL A 65 1.76 -1.14 10.39
C VAL A 65 0.73 -0.98 11.52
N ALA A 66 1.24 -0.68 12.71
CA ALA A 66 0.42 -0.40 13.89
C ALA A 66 -0.60 0.72 13.62
N HIS A 67 -1.77 0.64 14.26
CA HIS A 67 -2.89 1.57 14.10
C HIS A 67 -3.51 1.62 12.68
N ASN A 68 -3.08 0.76 11.74
CA ASN A 68 -3.81 0.57 10.50
C ASN A 68 -5.12 -0.20 10.75
N PHE A 69 -6.23 0.30 10.20
CA PHE A 69 -7.55 -0.32 10.36
C PHE A 69 -7.61 -1.77 9.84
N ARG A 70 -6.83 -2.10 8.79
CA ARG A 70 -6.75 -3.48 8.27
C ARG A 70 -6.09 -4.41 9.26
N LEU A 71 -4.96 -3.99 9.84
CA LEU A 71 -4.28 -4.77 10.87
C LEU A 71 -5.18 -4.96 12.10
N ALA A 72 -5.93 -3.92 12.51
CA ALA A 72 -6.88 -4.04 13.61
C ALA A 72 -7.97 -5.10 13.34
N GLY A 73 -8.51 -5.17 12.12
CA GLY A 73 -9.45 -6.22 11.70
C GLY A 73 -8.81 -7.61 11.67
N ILE A 74 -7.58 -7.73 11.17
CA ILE A 74 -6.83 -8.98 11.14
C ILE A 74 -6.57 -9.50 12.55
N LEU A 75 -6.15 -8.62 13.46
CA LEU A 75 -5.83 -8.97 14.84
C LEU A 75 -7.10 -9.25 15.66
N GLY A 76 -8.13 -8.42 15.57
CA GLY A 76 -9.37 -8.60 16.34
C GLY A 76 -10.23 -9.78 15.82
N PRO A 77 -11.17 -9.54 14.89
CA PRO A 77 -12.07 -10.58 14.40
C PRO A 77 -11.42 -11.58 13.42
N GLY A 78 -10.18 -11.35 12.95
CA GLY A 78 -9.59 -12.17 11.88
C GLY A 78 -10.20 -11.85 10.52
N GLU A 79 -10.48 -10.58 10.26
CA GLU A 79 -11.21 -10.15 9.06
C GLU A 79 -10.50 -9.01 8.34
N ILE A 80 -10.53 -9.09 7.01
CA ILE A 80 -10.22 -7.97 6.13
C ILE A 80 -11.53 -7.63 5.43
N THR A 81 -12.10 -6.46 5.70
CA THR A 81 -13.38 -6.05 5.11
C THR A 81 -13.14 -5.02 4.02
N THR A 82 -13.60 -5.30 2.80
CA THR A 82 -13.45 -4.37 1.66
C THR A 82 -14.68 -4.42 0.74
N ALA A 83 -14.83 -3.41 -0.12
CA ALA A 83 -15.79 -3.41 -1.22
C ALA A 83 -15.19 -3.87 -2.56
N THR A 84 -14.03 -4.53 -2.55
CA THR A 84 -13.30 -4.90 -3.77
C THR A 84 -13.88 -6.11 -4.51
N GLY A 85 -14.79 -6.86 -3.89
CA GLY A 85 -15.33 -8.08 -4.48
C GLY A 85 -14.22 -9.09 -4.82
N GLY A 86 -14.12 -9.46 -6.10
CA GLY A 86 -13.04 -10.32 -6.61
C GLY A 86 -11.89 -9.55 -7.29
N GLY A 87 -11.86 -8.22 -7.17
CA GLY A 87 -10.82 -7.38 -7.76
C GLY A 87 -9.44 -7.73 -7.23
N ARG A 88 -8.43 -7.55 -8.08
CA ARG A 88 -7.04 -7.95 -7.81
C ARG A 88 -6.13 -6.73 -7.80
N VAL A 89 -5.08 -6.81 -6.99
CA VAL A 89 -4.10 -5.74 -6.81
C VAL A 89 -2.72 -6.35 -6.73
N ALA A 90 -1.76 -5.79 -7.48
CA ALA A 90 -0.36 -6.17 -7.35
C ALA A 90 0.33 -5.37 -6.24
N PHE A 91 0.07 -5.77 -4.99
CA PHE A 91 0.60 -5.11 -3.79
C PHE A 91 2.13 -5.01 -3.83
N ILE A 92 2.67 -3.85 -3.48
CA ILE A 92 4.10 -3.52 -3.56
C ILE A 92 4.70 -3.30 -2.17
N ASP A 93 5.92 -3.77 -1.95
CA ASP A 93 6.67 -3.52 -0.73
C ASP A 93 7.32 -2.12 -0.74
N ALA A 94 7.21 -1.38 0.35
CA ALA A 94 7.91 -0.11 0.51
C ALA A 94 9.44 -0.21 0.34
N ASP A 95 10.06 -1.34 0.67
CA ASP A 95 11.49 -1.56 0.44
C ASP A 95 11.83 -1.53 -1.06
N ASP A 96 10.98 -2.13 -1.90
CA ASP A 96 11.15 -2.13 -3.36
C ASP A 96 10.93 -0.72 -3.94
N ILE A 97 9.95 0.02 -3.41
CA ILE A 97 9.73 1.43 -3.78
C ILE A 97 10.97 2.27 -3.43
N ALA A 98 11.53 2.06 -2.23
CA ALA A 98 12.72 2.78 -1.78
C ALA A 98 13.95 2.45 -2.65
N GLU A 99 14.12 1.21 -3.09
CA GLU A 99 15.20 0.83 -3.99
C GLU A 99 15.03 1.48 -5.37
N VAL A 100 13.81 1.49 -5.94
CA VAL A 100 13.52 2.22 -7.19
C VAL A 100 13.77 3.72 -7.02
N ALA A 101 13.40 4.31 -5.88
CA ALA A 101 13.66 5.72 -5.58
C ALA A 101 15.16 6.02 -5.50
N ALA A 102 15.93 5.16 -4.84
CA ALA A 102 17.38 5.28 -4.74
C ALA A 102 18.05 5.24 -6.12
N ARG A 103 17.64 4.31 -6.99
CA ARG A 103 18.12 4.26 -8.39
C ARG A 103 17.77 5.52 -9.17
N ALA A 104 16.51 5.97 -9.10
CA ALA A 104 16.07 7.19 -9.76
C ALA A 104 16.83 8.45 -9.28
N LEU A 105 17.32 8.45 -8.04
CA LEU A 105 18.13 9.53 -7.49
C LEU A 105 19.62 9.42 -7.86
N LEU A 106 20.18 8.21 -7.93
CA LEU A 106 21.63 7.99 -7.95
C LEU A 106 22.19 7.53 -9.30
N ASP A 107 21.37 6.98 -10.19
CA ASP A 107 21.84 6.45 -11.47
C ASP A 107 22.43 7.57 -12.34
N SER A 108 23.48 7.25 -13.10
CA SER A 108 24.22 8.25 -13.88
C SER A 108 23.34 8.92 -14.95
N ALA A 109 22.47 8.13 -15.59
CA ALA A 109 21.49 8.64 -16.53
C ALA A 109 20.17 8.95 -15.82
N PRO A 110 19.57 10.13 -16.03
CA PRO A 110 18.26 10.43 -15.47
C PRO A 110 17.20 9.54 -16.10
N HIS A 111 16.25 9.06 -15.28
CA HIS A 111 15.19 8.18 -15.78
C HIS A 111 14.23 8.91 -16.71
N ASN A 112 13.88 10.18 -16.39
CA ASN A 112 12.93 11.01 -17.14
C ASN A 112 11.63 10.28 -17.48
N ALA A 113 11.10 9.56 -16.50
CA ALA A 113 9.98 8.64 -16.67
C ALA A 113 9.07 8.60 -15.43
N ALA A 114 7.80 8.27 -15.68
CA ALA A 114 6.86 7.84 -14.66
C ALA A 114 6.89 6.31 -14.54
N HIS A 115 7.19 5.82 -13.35
CA HIS A 115 7.37 4.41 -13.02
C HIS A 115 6.14 3.89 -12.31
N VAL A 116 5.31 3.09 -12.97
CA VAL A 116 4.27 2.31 -12.27
C VAL A 116 4.93 1.11 -11.60
N ILE A 117 4.87 1.04 -10.27
CA ILE A 117 5.62 0.07 -9.45
C ILE A 117 4.63 -0.89 -8.78
N THR A 118 4.72 -2.18 -9.11
CA THR A 118 3.85 -3.22 -8.55
C THR A 118 4.68 -4.34 -7.94
N GLY A 119 4.05 -5.14 -7.06
CA GLY A 119 4.60 -6.44 -6.70
C GLY A 119 4.62 -7.42 -7.88
N PRO A 120 5.13 -8.64 -7.66
CA PRO A 120 5.30 -9.63 -8.73
C PRO A 120 4.00 -10.28 -9.20
N GLU A 121 2.90 -10.16 -8.45
CA GLU A 121 1.65 -10.86 -8.70
C GLU A 121 0.45 -10.01 -8.28
N ALA A 122 -0.65 -10.10 -9.04
CA ALA A 122 -1.92 -9.48 -8.69
C ALA A 122 -2.74 -10.44 -7.81
N LEU A 123 -3.10 -10.02 -6.60
CA LEU A 123 -3.81 -10.83 -5.61
C LEU A 123 -5.17 -10.22 -5.30
N SER A 124 -6.18 -11.06 -5.15
CA SER A 124 -7.43 -10.65 -4.52
C SER A 124 -7.24 -10.56 -3.00
N TYR A 125 -8.17 -9.89 -2.31
CA TYR A 125 -8.16 -9.89 -0.85
C TYR A 125 -8.47 -11.28 -0.25
N ASP A 126 -9.09 -12.20 -1.01
CA ASP A 126 -9.23 -13.61 -0.59
C ASP A 126 -7.85 -14.29 -0.57
N ASP A 127 -7.03 -14.08 -1.60
CA ASP A 127 -5.68 -14.64 -1.69
C ASP A 127 -4.79 -14.10 -0.56
N VAL A 128 -4.87 -12.79 -0.31
CA VAL A 128 -4.18 -12.13 0.82
C VAL A 128 -4.61 -12.75 2.14
N ALA A 129 -5.91 -12.91 2.39
CA ALA A 129 -6.42 -13.52 3.61
C ALA A 129 -5.96 -14.98 3.78
N ALA A 130 -5.90 -15.75 2.70
CA ALA A 130 -5.38 -17.12 2.71
C ALA A 130 -3.88 -17.16 3.08
N ILE A 131 -3.05 -16.33 2.45
CA ILE A 131 -1.62 -16.23 2.76
C ILE A 131 -1.41 -15.83 4.22
N LEU A 132 -2.14 -14.82 4.69
CA LEU A 132 -2.04 -14.37 6.09
C LEU A 132 -2.53 -15.45 7.05
N SER A 133 -3.55 -16.24 6.70
CA SER A 133 -4.02 -17.35 7.53
C SER A 133 -2.95 -18.41 7.72
N GLU A 134 -2.27 -18.79 6.64
CA GLU A 134 -1.15 -19.74 6.67
C GLU A 134 -0.02 -19.23 7.57
N VAL A 135 0.36 -17.96 7.43
CA VAL A 135 1.45 -17.36 8.22
C VAL A 135 1.05 -17.20 9.69
N ALA A 136 -0.17 -16.74 9.97
CA ALA A 136 -0.63 -16.48 11.33
C ALA A 136 -0.96 -17.77 12.11
N GLY A 137 -1.18 -18.90 11.42
CA GLY A 137 -1.61 -20.16 12.04
C GLY A 137 -3.07 -20.14 12.51
N ARG A 138 -3.88 -19.19 12.04
CA ARG A 138 -5.31 -19.04 12.39
C ARG A 138 -6.09 -18.51 11.21
N ALA A 139 -7.41 -18.75 11.20
CA ALA A 139 -8.27 -18.27 10.13
C ALA A 139 -8.31 -16.73 10.08
N ILE A 140 -7.99 -16.19 8.91
CA ILE A 140 -8.22 -14.80 8.50
C ILE A 140 -9.05 -14.86 7.22
N ARG A 141 -10.15 -14.10 7.16
CA ARG A 141 -11.07 -14.12 6.02
C ARG A 141 -11.28 -12.74 5.42
N HIS A 142 -11.49 -12.70 4.12
CA HIS A 142 -11.95 -11.50 3.44
C HIS A 142 -13.48 -11.41 3.49
N VAL A 143 -13.98 -10.33 4.08
CA VAL A 143 -15.40 -9.99 4.09
C VAL A 143 -15.67 -9.07 2.90
N ARG A 144 -16.31 -9.63 1.87
CA ARG A 144 -16.77 -8.92 0.68
C ARG A 144 -18.02 -8.11 1.01
N ALA A 145 -17.84 -6.89 1.48
CA ALA A 145 -18.92 -5.98 1.84
C ALA A 145 -19.46 -5.23 0.61
N ASP A 146 -20.72 -4.80 0.65
CA ASP A 146 -21.19 -3.76 -0.26
C ASP A 146 -20.62 -2.39 0.14
N GLU A 147 -20.84 -1.38 -0.71
CA GLU A 147 -20.33 -0.03 -0.49
C GLU A 147 -20.78 0.57 0.86
N ALA A 148 -22.04 0.37 1.24
CA ALA A 148 -22.59 0.95 2.46
C ALA A 148 -21.99 0.28 3.71
N ALA A 149 -21.89 -1.05 3.70
CA ALA A 149 -21.32 -1.85 4.78
C ALA A 149 -19.81 -1.60 4.93
N ALA A 150 -19.06 -1.53 3.82
CA ALA A 150 -17.63 -1.20 3.86
C ALA A 150 -17.38 0.20 4.44
N ARG A 151 -18.18 1.18 4.03
CA ARG A 151 -18.08 2.55 4.56
C ARG A 151 -18.40 2.60 6.07
N ALA A 152 -19.46 1.92 6.49
CA ALA A 152 -19.84 1.84 7.90
C ALA A 152 -18.73 1.17 8.74
N HIS A 153 -18.16 0.08 8.24
CA HIS A 153 -17.06 -0.63 8.88
C HIS A 153 -15.82 0.27 9.08
N LEU A 154 -15.41 1.01 8.05
CA LEU A 154 -14.29 1.96 8.15
C LEU A 154 -14.55 3.05 9.19
N VAL A 155 -15.75 3.63 9.21
CA VAL A 155 -16.12 4.66 10.20
C VAL A 155 -16.11 4.10 11.61
N GLN A 156 -16.64 2.89 11.81
CA GLN A 156 -16.59 2.19 13.10
C GLN A 156 -15.15 1.89 13.55
N ALA A 157 -14.24 1.67 12.60
CA ALA A 157 -12.80 1.50 12.85
C ALA A 157 -12.07 2.84 13.11
N GLY A 158 -12.79 3.97 13.23
CA GLY A 158 -12.22 5.28 13.54
C GLY A 158 -11.72 6.07 12.32
N VAL A 159 -11.99 5.59 11.10
CA VAL A 159 -11.64 6.31 9.87
C VAL A 159 -12.62 7.47 9.67
N PRO A 160 -12.16 8.73 9.51
CA PRO A 160 -13.05 9.86 9.26
C PRO A 160 -13.96 9.62 8.04
N ALA A 161 -15.26 9.94 8.15
CA ALA A 161 -16.26 9.61 7.13
C ALA A 161 -15.91 10.05 5.69
N PRO A 162 -15.36 11.26 5.45
CA PRO A 162 -14.93 11.65 4.10
C PRO A 162 -13.81 10.76 3.56
N TYR A 163 -12.90 10.33 4.43
CA TYR A 163 -11.80 9.44 4.05
C TYR A 163 -12.27 8.00 3.84
N ALA A 164 -13.22 7.52 4.66
CA ALA A 164 -13.88 6.24 4.43
C ALA A 164 -14.59 6.19 3.07
N ALA A 165 -15.31 7.24 2.69
CA ALA A 165 -15.94 7.33 1.38
C ALA A 165 -14.92 7.30 0.23
N LEU A 166 -13.77 7.97 0.39
CA LEU A 166 -12.67 7.90 -0.58
C LEU A 166 -12.13 6.47 -0.72
N LEU A 167 -11.86 5.78 0.41
CA LEU A 167 -11.34 4.41 0.40
C LEU A 167 -12.31 3.44 -0.27
N VAL A 168 -13.61 3.54 0.02
CA VAL A 168 -14.61 2.68 -0.64
C VAL A 168 -14.69 2.96 -2.13
N ARG A 169 -14.61 4.22 -2.58
CA ARG A 169 -14.53 4.53 -4.02
C ARG A 169 -13.32 3.87 -4.68
N LEU A 170 -12.17 3.83 -4.00
CA LEU A 170 -10.98 3.13 -4.49
C LEU A 170 -11.20 1.62 -4.53
N ASP A 171 -11.88 1.05 -3.52
CA ASP A 171 -12.24 -0.38 -3.53
C ASP A 171 -13.13 -0.73 -4.74
N LEU A 172 -14.09 0.12 -5.10
CA LEU A 172 -14.94 -0.10 -6.27
C LEU A 172 -14.13 -0.04 -7.58
N ALA A 173 -13.15 0.85 -7.68
CA ALA A 173 -12.24 0.88 -8.83
C ALA A 173 -11.39 -0.39 -8.94
N ILE A 174 -10.92 -0.94 -7.81
CA ILE A 174 -10.22 -2.23 -7.76
C ILE A 174 -11.16 -3.36 -8.22
N ARG A 175 -12.42 -3.36 -7.74
CA ARG A 175 -13.43 -4.34 -8.15
C ARG A 175 -13.61 -4.35 -9.67
N ASP A 176 -13.54 -3.18 -10.29
CA ASP A 176 -13.72 -3.00 -11.73
C ASP A 176 -12.40 -3.17 -12.52
N GLY A 177 -11.31 -3.63 -11.87
CA GLY A 177 -10.06 -4.05 -12.52
C GLY A 177 -9.01 -2.97 -12.69
N ALA A 178 -9.16 -1.79 -12.06
CA ALA A 178 -8.23 -0.67 -12.23
C ALA A 178 -6.77 -0.98 -11.83
N GLU A 179 -6.56 -2.03 -11.02
CA GLU A 179 -5.25 -2.40 -10.45
C GLU A 179 -4.87 -3.86 -10.69
N ASP A 180 -5.60 -4.56 -11.57
CA ASP A 180 -5.26 -5.92 -12.00
C ASP A 180 -4.18 -5.87 -13.09
N ARG A 181 -2.98 -5.43 -12.70
CA ARG A 181 -1.81 -5.33 -13.57
C ARG A 181 -0.53 -5.57 -12.79
N VAL A 182 0.44 -6.20 -13.44
CA VAL A 182 1.80 -6.38 -12.94
C VAL A 182 2.76 -5.67 -13.90
N THR A 183 3.75 -4.97 -13.35
CA THR A 183 4.85 -4.36 -14.10
C THR A 183 6.17 -4.99 -13.68
N ASP A 184 7.16 -4.92 -14.56
CA ASP A 184 8.54 -5.34 -14.33
C ASP A 184 9.44 -4.18 -13.86
N THR A 185 8.85 -3.07 -13.42
CA THR A 185 9.58 -1.83 -13.07
C THR A 185 10.66 -2.04 -12.03
N VAL A 186 10.37 -2.79 -10.96
CA VAL A 186 11.38 -3.11 -9.92
C VAL A 186 12.54 -3.87 -10.54
N GLN A 187 12.27 -4.96 -11.26
CA GLN A 187 13.29 -5.76 -11.93
C GLN A 187 14.13 -4.97 -12.93
N ARG A 188 13.50 -4.13 -13.76
CA ARG A 188 14.22 -3.32 -14.75
C ARG A 188 15.12 -2.25 -14.11
N VAL A 189 14.65 -1.62 -13.03
CA VAL A 189 15.36 -0.49 -12.40
C VAL A 189 16.41 -0.97 -11.41
N THR A 190 16.09 -1.96 -10.59
CA THR A 190 16.97 -2.41 -9.49
C THR A 190 17.81 -3.64 -9.86
N GLY A 191 17.42 -4.37 -10.91
CA GLY A 191 18.03 -5.65 -11.28
C GLY A 191 17.55 -6.83 -10.44
N ARG A 192 16.59 -6.63 -9.53
CA ARG A 192 16.06 -7.65 -8.61
C ARG A 192 14.56 -7.81 -8.76
N ALA A 193 14.06 -9.03 -8.58
CA ALA A 193 12.62 -9.28 -8.61
C ALA A 193 11.96 -8.59 -7.39
N PRO A 194 10.76 -8.00 -7.56
CA PRO A 194 10.02 -7.44 -6.43
C PRO A 194 9.65 -8.53 -5.43
N ARG A 195 9.55 -8.16 -4.15
CA ARG A 195 9.22 -9.08 -3.06
C ARG A 195 7.79 -9.61 -3.23
N ALA A 196 7.61 -10.93 -3.13
CA ALA A 196 6.30 -11.54 -3.14
C ALA A 196 5.56 -11.28 -1.82
N PHE A 197 4.22 -11.18 -1.87
CA PHE A 197 3.41 -10.90 -0.68
C PHE A 197 3.57 -11.97 0.39
N ARG A 198 3.70 -13.23 -0.01
CA ARG A 198 3.94 -14.37 0.89
C ARG A 198 5.25 -14.23 1.66
N ASP A 199 6.32 -13.79 1.01
CA ASP A 199 7.62 -13.61 1.66
C ASP A 199 7.61 -12.41 2.60
N PHE A 200 6.96 -11.32 2.20
CA PHE A 200 6.68 -10.18 3.07
C PHE A 200 5.91 -10.62 4.33
N ALA A 201 4.79 -11.35 4.16
CA ALA A 201 3.97 -11.80 5.27
C ALA A 201 4.77 -12.67 6.26
N ARG A 202 5.59 -13.61 5.75
CA ARG A 202 6.48 -14.45 6.57
C ARG A 202 7.52 -13.63 7.34
N ALA A 203 8.15 -12.65 6.70
CA ALA A 203 9.12 -11.77 7.37
C ALA A 203 8.48 -10.97 8.52
N HIS A 204 7.18 -10.68 8.41
CA HIS A 204 6.40 -9.97 9.42
C HIS A 204 5.52 -10.88 10.29
N ALA A 205 5.78 -12.19 10.33
CA ALA A 205 4.93 -13.15 11.06
C ALA A 205 4.69 -12.77 12.53
N HIS A 206 5.71 -12.21 13.20
CA HIS A 206 5.64 -11.72 14.58
C HIS A 206 4.48 -10.74 14.83
N VAL A 207 4.08 -9.94 13.83
CA VAL A 207 2.97 -8.99 13.93
C VAL A 207 1.63 -9.73 14.08
N PHE A 208 1.46 -10.85 13.39
CA PHE A 208 0.21 -11.62 13.39
C PHE A 208 0.08 -12.56 14.59
N HIS A 209 1.20 -12.92 15.22
CA HIS A 209 1.26 -13.76 16.41
C HIS A 209 1.15 -12.98 17.74
N ALA A 210 1.25 -11.65 17.72
CA ALA A 210 1.26 -10.80 18.92
C ALA A 210 0.01 -10.92 19.83
N LEU A 211 -1.05 -11.63 19.39
CA LEU A 211 -2.23 -11.94 20.21
C LEU A 211 -2.21 -13.34 20.83
N HIS A 212 -1.38 -14.28 20.36
CA HIS A 212 -1.29 -15.61 20.94
C HIS A 212 -0.64 -15.59 22.34
N GLU A 213 0.32 -14.68 22.57
CA GLU A 213 1.04 -14.60 23.86
C GLU A 213 0.21 -14.03 25.01
N ILE A 214 -0.88 -13.31 24.73
CA ILE A 214 -1.75 -12.72 25.77
C ILE A 214 -2.82 -13.73 26.24
N ASP A 215 -3.20 -14.68 25.37
CA ASP A 215 -4.31 -15.61 25.64
C ASP A 215 -3.86 -16.99 26.17
N GLU A 216 -2.64 -17.44 25.86
CA GLU A 216 -2.09 -18.69 26.42
C GLU A 216 -1.92 -18.72 27.95
N PRO A 217 -1.35 -17.69 28.63
CA PRO A 217 -1.15 -17.76 30.08
C PRO A 217 -2.47 -17.64 30.87
N ARG A 218 -3.59 -17.29 30.22
CA ARG A 218 -4.93 -17.23 30.84
C ARG A 218 -5.71 -18.54 30.72
N ARG A 219 -5.50 -19.34 29.66
CA ARG A 219 -6.08 -20.69 29.56
C ARG A 219 -5.42 -21.67 30.51
N ALA A 220 -4.09 -21.65 30.64
CA ALA A 220 -3.36 -22.55 31.54
C ALA A 220 -3.69 -22.35 33.04
N ARG A 221 -4.20 -21.19 33.45
CA ARG A 221 -4.64 -20.93 34.84
C ARG A 221 -6.08 -21.32 35.14
N ARG A 222 -6.92 -21.55 34.12
CA ARG A 222 -8.30 -22.03 34.31
C ARG A 222 -8.38 -23.54 34.44
N ASP A 223 -7.48 -24.27 33.78
CA ASP A 223 -7.49 -25.73 33.80
C ASP A 223 -6.69 -26.34 34.96
N GLY A 224 -5.99 -25.51 35.75
CA GLY A 224 -5.21 -25.92 36.93
C GLY A 224 -5.88 -25.73 38.29
N ALA A 225 -7.16 -25.35 38.33
CA ALA A 225 -7.92 -25.12 39.57
C ALA A 225 -9.09 -26.10 39.72
N VAL A 226 -8.86 -27.39 39.44
CA VAL A 226 -9.70 -28.50 39.91
C VAL A 226 -8.79 -29.69 40.25
N ALA A 227 -8.16 -29.65 41.42
CA ALA A 227 -7.66 -30.81 42.16
C ALA A 227 -7.44 -30.42 43.62
#